data_AF-A0A822GRV0-F1
#
_entry.id   AF-A0A822GRV0-F1
#
_cell.length_a   1.000
_cell.length_b   1.000
_cell.length_c   1.000
_cell.angle_alpha   90.00
_cell.angle_beta   90.00
_cell.angle_gamma   90.00
#
_symmetry.space_group_name_H-M   'P 1'
#
loop_
_entity.id
_entity.type
_entity.pdbx_description
1 polymer ?
#
loop_
_entity_poly.entity_id
_entity_poly.type
_entity_poly.pdbx_seq_one_letter_code
_entity_poly.pdbx_strand_id
1 'polypeptide(L)'
;MSRIIGEKIQRVKKTVEKLHIRQSNDSPNGTLTRQYGFIKFNENELDETTRVAQYIHLALATDAETVVKFMKDAWHLRTPDLIISIAGSTQHFDLSARLKKSFQLGLVSAAATT
;
A
#
# COMPACT_ATOMS: atom_id res chain seq x y z
N MET A 1 4.05 22.14 -2.70
CA MET A 1 3.57 20.77 -2.36
C MET A 1 2.11 20.46 -2.74
N SER A 2 1.20 21.43 -2.91
CA SER A 2 -0.25 21.17 -3.10
C SER A 2 -0.67 20.54 -4.45
N ARG A 3 0.02 20.82 -5.56
CA ARG A 3 -0.41 20.41 -6.91
C ARG A 3 -0.21 18.91 -7.23
N ILE A 4 0.94 18.35 -6.83
CA ILE A 4 1.32 16.96 -7.16
C ILE A 4 0.39 15.96 -6.46
N ILE A 5 0.01 16.22 -5.19
CA ILE A 5 -0.91 15.35 -4.46
C ILE A 5 -2.29 15.40 -5.09
N GLY A 6 -2.76 16.58 -5.49
CA GLY A 6 -4.04 16.73 -6.21
C GLY A 6 -4.10 15.91 -7.49
N GLU A 7 -3.05 15.97 -8.32
CA GLU A 7 -2.96 15.16 -9.56
C GLU A 7 -2.98 13.66 -9.26
N LYS A 8 -2.26 13.19 -8.23
CA LYS A 8 -2.28 11.79 -7.82
C LYS A 8 -3.66 11.34 -7.33
N ILE A 9 -4.38 12.16 -6.57
CA ILE A 9 -5.75 11.85 -6.12
C ILE A 9 -6.71 11.72 -7.31
N GLN A 10 -6.63 12.62 -8.29
CA GLN A 10 -7.48 12.54 -9.49
C GLN A 10 -7.20 11.27 -10.30
N ARG A 11 -5.93 10.87 -10.39
CA ARG A 11 -5.55 9.62 -11.05
C ARG A 11 -6.12 8.40 -10.34
N VAL A 12 -6.03 8.35 -9.01
CA VAL A 12 -6.64 7.28 -8.20
C VAL A 12 -8.15 7.23 -8.46
N LYS A 13 -8.83 8.38 -8.39
CA LYS A 13 -10.26 8.48 -8.67
C LYS A 13 -10.64 7.91 -10.05
N LYS A 14 -9.95 8.36 -11.10
CA LYS A 14 -10.19 7.88 -12.48
C LYS A 14 -9.97 6.38 -12.61
N THR A 15 -8.99 5.83 -11.89
CA THR A 15 -8.68 4.39 -11.93
C THR A 15 -9.73 3.58 -11.17
N VAL A 16 -10.22 4.06 -10.03
CA VAL A 16 -11.35 3.46 -9.29
C VAL A 16 -12.59 3.36 -10.18
N GLU A 17 -12.90 4.43 -10.92
CA GLU A 17 -14.02 4.46 -11.88
C GLU A 17 -13.79 3.48 -13.04
N LYS A 18 -12.62 3.52 -13.68
CA LYS A 18 -12.25 2.61 -14.78
C LYS A 18 -12.36 1.14 -14.39
N LEU A 19 -11.86 0.78 -13.21
CA LEU A 19 -11.79 -0.61 -12.73
C LEU A 19 -13.03 -1.03 -11.92
N HIS A 20 -14.03 -0.16 -11.78
CA HIS A 20 -15.25 -0.43 -11.03
C HIS A 20 -15.00 -0.95 -9.60
N ILE A 21 -13.99 -0.38 -8.91
CA ILE A 21 -13.61 -0.83 -7.56
C ILE A 21 -14.69 -0.43 -6.57
N ARG A 22 -15.30 -1.44 -5.93
CA ARG A 22 -16.46 -1.27 -5.03
C ARG A 22 -16.05 -1.01 -3.59
N GLN A 23 -16.96 -0.39 -2.84
CA GLN A 23 -16.89 -0.31 -1.38
C GLN A 23 -17.03 -1.69 -0.75
N SER A 24 -16.45 -1.85 0.44
CA SER A 24 -16.72 -2.96 1.35
C SER A 24 -18.22 -3.18 1.57
N ASN A 25 -18.59 -4.43 1.87
CA ASN A 25 -19.94 -5.00 1.90
C ASN A 25 -20.94 -4.31 2.86
N ASP A 26 -20.53 -3.28 3.60
CA ASP A 26 -21.41 -2.43 4.40
C ASP A 26 -22.22 -1.41 3.57
N SER A 27 -22.00 -1.32 2.25
CA SER A 27 -22.70 -0.37 1.39
C SER A 27 -23.82 -1.06 0.58
N PRO A 28 -25.09 -0.69 0.78
CA PRO A 28 -26.24 -1.48 0.30
C PRO A 28 -26.38 -1.57 -1.24
N ASN A 29 -25.64 -0.79 -2.03
CA ASN A 29 -25.87 -0.64 -3.47
C ASN A 29 -24.65 -0.90 -4.38
N GLY A 30 -23.58 -1.54 -3.89
CA GLY A 30 -22.42 -1.86 -4.76
C GLY A 30 -21.69 -0.63 -5.32
N THR A 31 -21.76 0.50 -4.61
CA THR A 31 -21.18 1.79 -5.00
C THR A 31 -19.65 1.74 -5.06
N LEU A 32 -19.05 2.59 -5.92
CA LEU A 32 -17.60 2.74 -6.01
C LEU A 32 -16.98 3.22 -4.70
N THR A 33 -15.76 2.76 -4.40
CA THR A 33 -15.04 3.19 -3.20
C THR A 33 -14.69 4.67 -3.25
N ARG A 34 -15.00 5.38 -2.16
CA ARG A 34 -14.60 6.77 -1.90
C ARG A 34 -13.50 6.87 -0.85
N GLN A 35 -13.07 5.74 -0.31
CA GLN A 35 -12.10 5.65 0.78
C GLN A 35 -10.74 5.30 0.20
N TYR A 36 -10.08 6.32 -0.33
CA TYR A 36 -8.71 6.26 -0.84
C TYR A 36 -8.02 7.59 -0.59
N GLY A 37 -6.69 7.58 -0.55
CA GLY A 37 -5.94 8.81 -0.41
C GLY A 37 -4.55 8.59 0.15
N PHE A 38 -4.12 9.56 0.94
CA PHE A 38 -2.79 9.64 1.51
C PHE A 38 -2.90 9.81 3.02
N ILE A 39 -2.15 9.01 3.78
CA ILE A 39 -2.01 9.13 5.24
C ILE A 39 -0.67 9.78 5.51
N LYS A 40 -0.68 10.90 6.24
CA LYS A 40 0.53 11.54 6.75
C LYS A 40 0.73 11.15 8.20
N PHE A 41 1.85 10.50 8.51
CA PHE A 41 2.21 10.17 9.88
C PHE A 41 2.93 11.36 10.53
N ASN A 42 2.45 11.80 11.69
CA ASN A 42 2.95 13.00 12.38
C ASN A 42 4.12 12.70 13.33
N GLU A 43 4.41 11.42 13.60
CA GLU A 43 5.39 10.97 14.58
C GLU A 43 6.59 10.30 13.87
N ASN A 44 7.69 11.05 13.68
CA ASN A 44 9.11 10.61 13.58
C ASN A 44 9.99 11.62 12.80
N GLU A 45 11.28 11.67 13.17
CA GLU A 45 12.38 12.45 12.55
C GLU A 45 12.81 11.98 11.14
N LEU A 46 12.04 11.13 10.46
CA LEU A 46 12.34 10.68 9.10
C LEU A 46 11.88 11.71 8.06
N ASP A 47 12.55 11.75 6.91
CA ASP A 47 12.40 12.74 5.83
C ASP A 47 10.95 12.94 5.33
N GLU A 48 10.61 14.15 4.88
CA GLU A 48 9.23 14.58 4.56
C GLU A 48 8.57 13.73 3.46
N THR A 49 9.35 13.19 2.53
CA THR A 49 8.84 12.35 1.43
C THR A 49 8.44 10.95 1.88
N THR A 50 9.00 10.45 2.98
CA THR A 50 8.74 9.10 3.51
C THR A 50 7.53 9.08 4.46
N ARG A 51 6.98 10.25 4.79
CA ARG A 51 5.86 10.42 5.75
C ARG A 51 4.47 10.19 5.17
N VAL A 52 4.35 9.98 3.85
CA VAL A 52 3.04 9.95 3.18
C VAL A 52 2.79 8.57 2.54
N ALA A 53 1.94 7.76 3.16
CA ALA A 53 1.53 6.45 2.65
C ALA A 53 0.28 6.55 1.79
N GLN A 54 0.22 5.77 0.70
CA GLN A 54 -0.95 5.65 -0.17
C GLN A 54 -1.86 4.53 0.34
N TYR A 55 -3.18 4.73 0.31
CA TYR A 55 -4.14 3.70 0.70
C TYR A 55 -5.40 3.71 -0.16
N ILE A 56 -6.06 2.56 -0.22
CA ILE A 56 -7.40 2.37 -0.78
C ILE A 56 -8.12 1.29 0.03
N HIS A 57 -9.41 1.48 0.30
CA HIS A 57 -10.28 0.47 0.90
C HIS A 57 -11.06 -0.27 -0.19
N LEU A 58 -11.04 -1.60 -0.12
CA LEU A 58 -11.56 -2.51 -1.15
C LEU A 58 -12.65 -3.42 -0.57
N ALA A 59 -13.57 -3.87 -1.43
CA ALA A 59 -14.49 -4.94 -1.08
C ALA A 59 -13.76 -6.30 -1.02
N LEU A 60 -14.21 -7.19 -0.13
CA LEU A 60 -13.65 -8.54 0.00
C LEU A 60 -13.72 -9.35 -1.30
N ALA A 61 -14.77 -9.13 -2.10
CA ALA A 61 -14.98 -9.80 -3.38
C ALA A 61 -14.15 -9.20 -4.54
N THR A 62 -13.30 -8.19 -4.28
CA THR A 62 -12.44 -7.61 -5.32
C THR A 62 -11.38 -8.62 -5.72
N ASP A 63 -11.29 -8.92 -7.02
CA ASP A 63 -10.31 -9.86 -7.53
C ASP A 63 -8.87 -9.29 -7.47
N ALA A 64 -7.90 -10.17 -7.30
CA ALA A 64 -6.49 -9.77 -7.17
C ALA A 64 -5.93 -9.11 -8.45
N GLU A 65 -6.45 -9.49 -9.63
CA GLU A 65 -6.00 -8.91 -10.90
C GLU A 65 -6.36 -7.42 -11.00
N THR A 66 -7.55 -7.05 -10.56
CA THR A 66 -8.00 -5.66 -10.41
C THR A 66 -7.10 -4.88 -9.46
N VAL A 67 -6.69 -5.48 -8.33
CA VAL A 67 -5.75 -4.83 -7.40
C VAL A 67 -4.37 -4.61 -8.04
N VAL A 68 -3.85 -5.60 -8.77
CA VAL A 68 -2.57 -5.46 -9.48
C VAL A 68 -2.65 -4.38 -10.57
N LYS A 69 -3.73 -4.35 -11.37
CA LYS A 69 -3.96 -3.30 -12.37
C LYS A 69 -4.02 -1.93 -11.72
N PHE A 70 -4.72 -1.81 -10.59
CA PHE A 70 -4.78 -0.56 -9.83
C PHE A 70 -3.39 -0.12 -9.34
N MET A 71 -2.60 -1.02 -8.76
CA MET A 71 -1.23 -0.72 -8.30
C MET A 71 -0.33 -0.19 -9.43
N LYS A 72 -0.46 -0.74 -10.64
CA LYS A 72 0.30 -0.27 -11.81
C LYS A 72 -0.23 1.06 -12.36
N ASP A 73 -1.54 1.18 -12.56
CA ASP A 73 -2.16 2.33 -13.22
C ASP A 73 -2.23 3.56 -12.28
N ALA A 74 -2.70 3.36 -11.04
CA ALA A 74 -2.94 4.46 -10.09
C ALA A 74 -1.71 4.80 -9.25
N TRP A 75 -0.93 3.82 -8.82
CA TRP A 75 0.25 4.04 -7.97
C TRP A 75 1.57 4.07 -8.74
N HIS A 76 1.56 3.67 -10.03
CA HIS A 76 2.76 3.57 -10.86
C HIS A 76 3.84 2.68 -10.24
N LEU A 77 3.42 1.61 -9.56
CA LEU A 77 4.35 0.60 -9.10
C LEU A 77 4.86 -0.18 -10.32
N ARG A 78 6.18 -0.31 -10.41
CA ARG A 78 6.81 -1.22 -11.36
C ARG A 78 6.51 -2.67 -10.95
N THR A 79 6.49 -3.57 -11.92
CA THR A 79 6.48 -5.00 -11.60
C THR A 79 7.79 -5.35 -10.87
N PRO A 80 7.73 -5.90 -9.65
CA PRO A 80 8.92 -6.32 -8.94
C PRO A 80 9.45 -7.64 -9.52
N ASP A 81 10.77 -7.82 -9.45
CA ASP A 81 11.43 -9.08 -9.87
C ASP A 81 11.37 -10.14 -8.77
N LEU A 82 11.11 -9.73 -7.52
CA LEU A 82 10.96 -10.60 -6.35
C LEU A 82 9.81 -10.12 -5.45
N ILE A 83 9.02 -11.06 -4.96
CA ILE A 83 7.99 -10.81 -3.94
C ILE A 83 8.38 -11.57 -2.67
N ILE A 84 8.53 -10.84 -1.56
CA ILE A 84 8.84 -11.40 -0.25
C ILE A 84 7.58 -11.31 0.62
N SER A 85 7.01 -12.47 0.97
CA SER A 85 5.88 -12.57 1.91
C SER A 85 6.38 -12.94 3.29
N ILE A 86 6.21 -12.05 4.26
CA ILE A 86 6.58 -12.29 5.67
C ILE A 86 5.31 -12.60 6.45
N ALA A 87 5.22 -13.83 6.96
CA ALA A 87 4.15 -14.27 7.85
C ALA A 87 4.68 -14.48 9.27
N GLY A 88 3.85 -14.21 10.27
CA GLY A 88 4.23 -14.33 11.69
C GLY A 88 3.01 -14.32 12.60
N SER A 89 3.26 -14.29 13.91
CA SER A 89 2.21 -14.19 14.91
C SER A 89 1.68 -12.76 15.03
N THR A 90 0.40 -12.62 15.38
CA THR A 90 -0.20 -11.34 15.79
C THR A 90 0.21 -10.93 17.21
N GLN A 91 0.76 -11.86 17.99
CA GLN A 91 1.21 -11.64 19.36
C GLN A 91 2.65 -11.10 19.39
N HIS A 92 2.94 -10.29 20.41
CA HIS A 92 4.30 -9.81 20.64
C HIS A 92 5.23 -10.98 21.00
N PHE A 93 6.38 -11.06 20.35
CA PHE A 93 7.43 -12.03 20.65
C PHE A 93 8.78 -11.34 20.61
N ASP A 94 9.66 -11.74 21.53
CA ASP A 94 11.00 -11.18 21.63
C ASP A 94 11.99 -12.02 20.82
N LEU A 95 12.73 -11.34 19.95
CA LEU A 95 13.89 -11.90 19.27
C LEU A 95 15.16 -11.52 20.03
N SER A 96 16.12 -12.45 20.11
CA SER A 96 17.46 -12.12 20.60
C SER A 96 18.06 -10.98 19.75
N ALA A 97 18.82 -10.08 20.38
CA ALA A 97 19.38 -8.90 19.70
C ALA A 97 20.19 -9.27 18.44
N ARG A 98 20.94 -10.38 18.49
CA ARG A 98 21.70 -10.90 17.35
C ARG A 98 20.79 -11.34 16.21
N LEU A 99 19.72 -12.07 16.50
CA LEU A 99 18.78 -12.55 15.49
C LEU A 99 18.00 -11.39 14.87
N LYS A 100 17.52 -10.43 15.68
CA LYS A 100 16.86 -9.22 15.20
C LYS A 100 17.74 -8.44 14.22
N LYS A 101 19.02 -8.24 14.56
CA LYS A 101 19.98 -7.51 13.71
C LYS A 101 20.23 -8.25 12.39
N SER A 102 20.54 -9.54 12.44
CA SER A 102 20.80 -10.32 11.23
C SER A 102 19.57 -10.40 10.32
N PHE A 103 18.38 -10.56 10.89
CA PHE A 103 17.13 -10.60 10.15
C PHE A 103 16.85 -9.26 9.43
N GLN A 104 16.97 -8.14 10.15
CA GLN A 104 16.76 -6.81 9.56
C GLN A 104 17.73 -6.51 8.42
N LEU A 105 19.02 -6.75 8.62
CA LEU A 105 20.04 -6.51 7.59
C LEU A 105 19.85 -7.41 6.38
N GLY A 106 19.59 -8.70 6.59
CA GLY A 106 19.36 -9.65 5.51
C GLY A 106 18.16 -9.28 4.66
N LEU A 107 17.05 -8.89 5.30
CA LEU A 107 15.83 -8.52 4.59
C LEU A 107 15.98 -7.22 3.81
N VAL A 108 16.55 -6.17 4.41
CA VAL A 108 16.80 -4.90 3.72
C VAL A 108 17.75 -5.10 2.55
N SER A 109 18.82 -5.89 2.74
CA SER A 109 19.76 -6.18 1.67
C SER A 109 19.08 -6.90 0.51
N ALA A 110 18.33 -7.98 0.77
CA ALA A 110 17.65 -8.75 -0.28
C ALA A 110 16.65 -7.90 -1.08
N ALA A 111 15.90 -7.02 -0.40
CA ALA A 111 14.93 -6.13 -1.04
C ALA A 111 15.57 -4.97 -1.80
N ALA A 112 16.81 -4.57 -1.47
CA ALA A 112 17.52 -3.49 -2.14
C ALA A 112 18.33 -3.95 -3.36
N THR A 113 18.79 -5.21 -3.36
CA THR A 113 19.66 -5.77 -4.42
C THR A 113 18.90 -6.42 -5.57
N THR A 114 17.61 -6.70 -5.38
CA THR A 114 16.76 -7.35 -6.38
C THR A 114 15.82 -6.32 -6.99
#